data_AF-R8W554-F1
#
_entry.id   AF-R8W554-F1
#
_cell.length_a   1.000
_cell.length_b   1.000
_cell.length_c   1.000
_cell.angle_alpha   90.00
_cell.angle_beta   90.00
_cell.angle_gamma   90.00
#
_symmetry.space_group_name_H-M   'P 1'
#
loop_
_entity.id
_entity.type
_entity.pdbx_description
1 polymer ?
#
loop_
_entity_poly.entity_id
_entity_poly.type
_entity_poly.pdbx_seq_one_letter_code
_entity_poly.pdbx_strand_id
1 'polypeptide(L)'
;MENAGKEDILKGTEQRGLGAPATRVVTIEKLVSGGFVERKGKNLIPTKAGVNLVTELPELLTSPKLTADWEQRLNEVAKGQASPEDFMDGIEAMAAELVRKYSHISEDGQKLFQPENETVASALRWPSSLQFIYSPKRLVIV
;
A
#
# COMPACT_ATOMS: atom_id res chain seq x y z
N MET A 1 -25.48 -11.62 8.09
CA MET A 1 -25.85 -10.23 8.37
C MET A 1 -24.90 -9.36 7.58
N GLU A 2 -25.16 -9.19 6.28
CA GLU A 2 -26.03 -8.16 5.67
C GLU A 2 -25.36 -6.77 5.61
N ASN A 3 -25.08 -6.37 4.36
CA ASN A 3 -25.23 -5.02 3.82
C ASN A 3 -24.49 -3.88 4.53
N ALA A 4 -23.21 -3.72 4.19
CA ALA A 4 -22.54 -2.42 4.25
C ALA A 4 -21.89 -2.14 2.89
N GLY A 5 -22.48 -1.21 2.12
CA GLY A 5 -21.83 -0.55 0.98
C GLY A 5 -22.25 -0.95 -0.44
N LYS A 6 -23.39 -1.63 -0.65
CA LYS A 6 -23.79 -2.10 -1.99
C LYS A 6 -24.38 -1.04 -2.94
N GLU A 7 -24.54 0.22 -2.56
CA GLU A 7 -25.48 1.06 -3.31
C GLU A 7 -24.86 2.05 -4.32
N ASP A 8 -23.54 2.32 -4.27
CA ASP A 8 -22.89 3.22 -5.25
C ASP A 8 -21.81 2.56 -6.14
N ILE A 9 -21.41 1.32 -5.86
CA ILE A 9 -20.31 0.66 -6.61
C ILE A 9 -20.82 -0.21 -7.77
N LEU A 10 -22.11 -0.57 -7.81
CA LEU A 10 -22.54 -1.86 -8.38
C LEU A 10 -23.43 -1.81 -9.63
N LYS A 11 -22.99 -1.16 -10.71
CA LYS A 11 -23.54 -1.50 -12.05
C LYS A 11 -22.53 -1.73 -13.16
N GLY A 12 -21.27 -1.31 -12.99
CA GLY A 12 -20.22 -1.50 -14.02
C GLY A 12 -19.01 -2.34 -13.59
N THR A 13 -18.78 -2.49 -12.28
CA THR A 13 -17.56 -3.09 -11.71
C THR A 13 -17.72 -4.58 -11.35
N GLU A 14 -18.95 -5.06 -11.11
CA GLU A 14 -19.18 -6.46 -10.69
C GLU A 14 -18.91 -7.47 -11.81
N GLN A 15 -19.13 -7.13 -13.08
CA GLN A 15 -18.87 -8.04 -14.20
C GLN A 15 -17.40 -8.06 -14.64
N ARG A 16 -16.57 -7.13 -14.15
CA ARG A 16 -15.13 -7.01 -14.47
C ARG A 16 -14.35 -6.56 -13.23
N GLY A 17 -14.50 -7.26 -12.10
CA GLY A 17 -13.87 -6.85 -10.85
C GLY A 17 -12.36 -6.63 -11.00
N LEU A 18 -11.79 -5.73 -10.21
CA LEU A 18 -10.39 -5.30 -10.25
C LEU A 18 -9.41 -6.47 -10.46
N GLY A 19 -8.66 -6.41 -11.55
CA GLY A 19 -7.69 -7.42 -11.93
C GLY A 19 -8.32 -8.72 -12.43
N ALA A 20 -7.60 -9.39 -13.33
CA ALA A 20 -7.87 -10.77 -13.69
C ALA A 20 -7.73 -11.70 -12.46
N PRO A 21 -8.42 -12.85 -12.42
CA PRO A 21 -8.32 -13.80 -11.30
C PRO A 21 -6.86 -14.15 -10.92
N ALA A 22 -5.97 -14.27 -11.91
CA ALA A 22 -4.55 -14.55 -11.71
C ALA A 22 -3.79 -13.40 -11.00
N THR A 23 -4.17 -12.14 -11.24
CA THR A 23 -3.45 -10.99 -10.67
C THR A 23 -3.90 -10.69 -9.25
N ARG A 24 -5.13 -11.06 -8.85
CA ARG A 24 -5.65 -10.80 -7.51
C ARG A 24 -4.84 -11.48 -6.40
N VAL A 25 -4.49 -12.74 -6.60
CA VAL A 25 -3.66 -13.48 -5.64
C VAL A 25 -2.31 -12.79 -5.48
N VAL A 26 -1.66 -12.45 -6.59
CA VAL A 26 -0.36 -11.77 -6.59
C VAL A 26 -0.43 -10.41 -5.90
N THR A 27 -1.50 -9.64 -6.12
CA THR A 27 -1.70 -8.34 -5.45
C THR A 27 -1.88 -8.50 -3.94
N ILE A 28 -2.68 -9.47 -3.50
CA ILE A 28 -2.86 -9.74 -2.06
C ILE A 28 -1.55 -10.14 -1.41
N GLU A 29 -0.77 -11.04 -2.04
CA GLU A 29 0.54 -11.42 -1.49
C GLU A 29 1.48 -10.23 -1.39
N LYS A 30 1.49 -9.32 -2.36
CA LYS A 30 2.29 -8.08 -2.30
C LYS A 30 1.88 -7.18 -1.13
N LEU A 31 0.58 -7.00 -0.89
CA LEU A 31 0.08 -6.20 0.23
C LEU A 31 0.46 -6.82 1.59
N VAL A 32 0.44 -8.15 1.69
CA VAL A 32 0.88 -8.86 2.90
C VAL A 32 2.38 -8.77 3.08
N SER A 33 3.17 -9.05 2.04
CA SER A 33 4.64 -8.96 2.12
C SER A 33 5.14 -7.53 2.38
N GLY A 34 4.39 -6.52 1.91
CA GLY A 34 4.66 -5.11 2.17
C GLY A 34 4.23 -4.62 3.56
N GLY A 35 3.60 -5.48 4.37
CA GLY A 35 3.16 -5.12 5.72
C GLY A 35 1.95 -4.19 5.78
N PHE A 36 1.21 -4.00 4.69
CA PHE A 36 0.01 -3.16 4.64
C PHE A 36 -1.26 -3.92 5.07
N VAL A 37 -1.23 -5.25 4.97
CA VAL A 37 -2.32 -6.16 5.34
C VAL A 37 -1.75 -7.34 6.11
N GLU A 38 -2.47 -7.80 7.12
CA GLU A 38 -2.16 -9.02 7.87
C GLU A 38 -3.24 -10.09 7.68
N ARG A 39 -2.84 -11.37 7.74
CA ARG A 39 -3.78 -12.50 7.72
C ARG A 39 -4.14 -12.89 9.14
N LYS A 40 -5.44 -12.81 9.46
CA LYS A 40 -6.01 -13.30 10.73
C LYS A 40 -7.04 -14.38 10.42
N GLY A 41 -6.59 -15.63 10.44
CA GLY A 41 -7.38 -16.78 10.01
C GLY A 41 -7.77 -16.67 8.53
N LYS A 42 -9.07 -16.60 8.25
CA LYS A 42 -9.61 -16.41 6.88
C LYS A 42 -9.79 -14.94 6.49
N ASN A 43 -9.47 -14.00 7.39
CA ASN A 43 -9.67 -12.58 7.19
C ASN A 43 -8.36 -11.88 6.83
N LEU A 44 -8.47 -10.84 5.99
CA LEU A 44 -7.42 -9.86 5.71
C LEU A 44 -7.74 -8.59 6.50
N ILE A 45 -6.83 -8.16 7.35
CA ILE A 45 -7.00 -6.98 8.21
C ILE A 45 -5.96 -5.93 7.81
N PRO A 46 -6.35 -4.66 7.55
CA PRO A 46 -5.38 -3.63 7.25
C PRO A 46 -4.52 -3.32 8.49
N THR A 47 -3.23 -3.13 8.29
CA THR A 47 -2.33 -2.67 9.35
C THR A 47 -2.43 -1.15 9.50
N LYS A 48 -1.87 -0.59 10.59
CA LYS A 48 -1.75 0.87 10.74
C LYS A 48 -1.03 1.50 9.55
N ALA A 49 0.05 0.88 9.06
CA ALA A 49 0.76 1.35 7.88
C ALA A 49 -0.12 1.34 6.63
N GLY A 50 -0.96 0.31 6.45
CA GLY A 50 -1.91 0.24 5.33
C GLY A 50 -2.96 1.35 5.38
N VAL A 51 -3.53 1.62 6.56
CA VAL A 51 -4.50 2.71 6.74
C VAL A 51 -3.86 4.07 6.50
N ASN A 52 -2.66 4.30 7.04
CA ASN A 52 -1.94 5.56 6.87
C ASN A 52 -1.59 5.81 5.40
N LEU A 53 -1.15 4.78 4.68
CA LEU A 53 -0.89 4.87 3.25
C LEU A 53 -2.14 5.31 2.47
N VAL A 54 -3.28 4.65 2.68
CA VAL A 54 -4.52 5.00 1.97
C VAL A 54 -4.99 6.41 2.31
N THR A 55 -4.80 6.84 3.57
CA THR A 55 -5.16 8.20 4.02
C THR A 55 -4.37 9.30 3.28
N GLU A 56 -3.09 9.06 3.03
CA GLU A 56 -2.21 10.06 2.38
C GLU A 56 -2.27 10.01 0.85
N LEU A 57 -2.77 8.93 0.26
CA LEU A 57 -2.87 8.81 -1.18
C LEU A 57 -3.99 9.70 -1.75
N PRO A 58 -3.80 10.29 -2.94
CA PRO A 58 -4.85 10.99 -3.66
C PRO A 58 -6.04 10.05 -3.96
N GLU A 59 -7.26 10.56 -3.83
CA GLU A 59 -8.49 9.80 -4.11
C GLU A 59 -8.47 9.13 -5.50
N LEU A 60 -7.89 9.84 -6.48
CA LEU A 60 -7.67 9.34 -7.84
C LEU A 60 -6.95 7.99 -7.86
N LEU A 61 -5.89 7.81 -7.06
CA LEU A 61 -5.08 6.60 -7.02
C LEU A 61 -5.72 5.47 -6.21
N THR A 62 -6.64 5.81 -5.31
CA THR A 62 -7.42 4.83 -4.54
C THR A 62 -8.71 4.42 -5.24
N SER A 63 -9.01 5.01 -6.41
CA SER A 63 -10.28 4.81 -7.10
C SER A 63 -10.33 3.49 -7.87
N PRO A 64 -11.30 2.60 -7.60
CA PRO A 64 -11.49 1.39 -8.40
C PRO A 64 -11.93 1.70 -9.84
N LYS A 65 -12.52 2.89 -10.07
CA LYS A 65 -12.93 3.34 -11.41
C LYS A 65 -11.73 3.59 -12.31
N LEU A 66 -10.67 4.23 -11.81
CA LEU A 66 -9.46 4.48 -12.60
C LEU A 66 -8.86 3.17 -13.12
N THR A 67 -8.78 2.16 -12.25
CA THR A 67 -8.31 0.81 -12.62
C THR A 67 -9.20 0.17 -13.70
N ALA A 68 -10.52 0.27 -13.57
CA ALA A 68 -11.45 -0.28 -14.56
C ALA A 68 -11.31 0.43 -15.93
N ASP A 69 -11.17 1.75 -15.93
CA ASP A 69 -10.98 2.54 -17.14
C ASP A 69 -9.65 2.17 -17.84
N TRP A 70 -8.58 1.89 -17.06
CA TRP A 70 -7.30 1.41 -17.58
C TRP A 70 -7.37 0.00 -18.16
N GLU A 71 -8.02 -0.93 -17.45
CA GLU A 71 -8.22 -2.29 -17.96
C GLU A 71 -9.04 -2.29 -19.26
N GLN A 72 -10.02 -1.39 -19.39
CA GLN A 72 -10.75 -1.22 -20.65
C GLN A 72 -9.81 -0.72 -21.76
N ARG A 73 -9.03 0.34 -21.52
CA ARG A 73 -8.10 0.87 -22.53
C ARG A 73 -7.04 -0.16 -22.94
N LEU A 74 -6.50 -0.92 -21.99
CA LEU A 74 -5.58 -2.03 -22.28
C LEU A 74 -6.22 -3.08 -23.21
N ASN A 75 -7.51 -3.38 -23.01
CA ASN A 75 -8.24 -4.28 -23.89
C ASN A 75 -8.47 -3.69 -25.29
N GLU A 76 -8.74 -2.39 -25.39
CA GLU A 76 -8.88 -1.69 -26.68
C GLU A 76 -7.55 -1.68 -27.44
N VAL A 77 -6.43 -1.40 -26.76
CA VAL A 77 -5.07 -1.49 -27.32
C VAL A 77 -4.78 -2.91 -27.81
N ALA A 78 -5.06 -3.94 -27.01
CA ALA A 78 -4.85 -5.34 -27.41
C ALA A 78 -5.67 -5.76 -28.64
N LYS A 79 -6.80 -5.09 -28.90
CA LYS A 79 -7.64 -5.29 -30.09
C LYS A 79 -7.28 -4.39 -31.27
N GLY A 80 -6.28 -3.53 -31.13
CA GLY A 80 -5.92 -2.52 -32.15
C GLY A 80 -6.95 -1.40 -32.30
N GLN A 81 -7.79 -1.17 -31.29
CA GLN A 81 -8.85 -0.15 -31.27
C GLN A 81 -8.39 1.17 -30.65
N ALA A 82 -7.23 1.17 -29.98
CA ALA A 82 -6.59 2.35 -29.41
C ALA A 82 -5.09 2.29 -29.67
N SER A 83 -4.47 3.47 -29.79
CA SER A 83 -3.01 3.64 -29.94
C SER A 83 -2.30 3.27 -28.64
N PRO A 84 -1.36 2.29 -28.65
CA PRO A 84 -0.49 2.01 -27.51
C PRO A 84 0.29 3.26 -27.07
N GLU A 85 0.75 4.06 -28.03
CA GLU A 85 1.52 5.27 -27.79
C GLU A 85 0.67 6.31 -27.05
N ASP A 86 -0.55 6.60 -27.52
CA ASP A 86 -1.45 7.57 -26.89
C ASP A 86 -1.83 7.13 -25.46
N PHE A 87 -1.96 5.81 -25.24
CA PHE A 87 -2.24 5.27 -23.92
C PHE A 87 -1.07 5.52 -22.96
N MET A 88 0.16 5.27 -23.41
CA MET A 88 1.37 5.50 -22.62
C MET A 88 1.60 6.99 -22.35
N ASP A 89 1.42 7.86 -23.36
CA ASP A 89 1.53 9.32 -23.20
C ASP A 89 0.56 9.84 -22.12
N GLY A 90 -0.66 9.28 -22.08
CA GLY A 90 -1.64 9.60 -21.04
C GLY A 90 -1.20 9.17 -19.63
N ILE A 91 -0.54 8.01 -19.51
CA ILE A 91 0.01 7.53 -18.23
C ILE A 91 1.15 8.45 -17.77
N GLU A 92 2.08 8.79 -18.68
CA GLU A 92 3.22 9.65 -18.37
C GLU A 92 2.78 11.05 -17.93
N ALA A 93 1.81 11.63 -18.64
CA ALA A 93 1.21 12.92 -18.26
C ALA A 93 0.58 12.86 -16.87
N MET A 94 -0.21 11.82 -16.58
CA MET A 94 -0.82 11.64 -15.25
C MET A 94 0.24 11.48 -14.15
N ALA A 95 1.29 10.70 -14.40
CA ALA A 95 2.38 10.50 -13.44
C ALA A 95 3.14 11.82 -13.17
N ALA A 96 3.45 12.60 -14.20
CA ALA A 96 4.09 13.90 -14.06
C ALA A 96 3.23 14.89 -13.25
N GLU A 97 1.93 14.92 -13.51
CA GLU A 97 0.96 15.72 -12.74
C GLU A 97 0.92 15.33 -11.26
N LEU A 98 0.91 14.02 -10.97
CA LEU A 98 0.92 13.52 -9.60
C LEU A 98 2.20 13.89 -8.86
N VAL A 99 3.37 13.67 -9.48
CA VAL A 99 4.67 14.04 -8.89
C VAL A 99 4.73 15.55 -8.63
N ARG A 100 4.25 16.37 -9.57
CA ARG A 100 4.23 17.83 -9.40
C ARG A 100 3.30 18.26 -8.25
N LYS A 101 2.13 17.64 -8.13
CA LYS A 101 1.12 18.01 -7.14
C LYS A 101 1.44 17.52 -5.74
N TYR A 102 2.09 16.37 -5.62
CA TYR A 102 2.36 15.68 -4.35
C TYR A 102 3.87 15.55 -4.08
N SER A 103 4.68 16.52 -4.53
CA SER A 103 6.15 16.53 -4.35
C SER A 103 6.60 16.70 -2.90
N HIS A 104 5.69 17.07 -2.00
CA HIS A 104 5.95 17.28 -0.59
C HIS A 104 4.88 16.56 0.24
N ILE A 105 5.33 15.82 1.26
CA ILE A 105 4.44 15.24 2.27
C ILE A 105 4.22 16.32 3.33
N SER A 106 2.95 16.53 3.71
CA SER A 106 2.59 17.46 4.79
C SER A 106 3.25 17.06 6.12
N GLU A 107 3.41 18.00 7.04
CA GLU A 107 3.94 17.68 8.39
C GLU A 107 3.07 16.64 9.11
N ASP A 108 1.76 16.64 8.88
CA ASP A 108 0.84 15.67 9.45
C ASP A 108 1.01 14.29 8.81
N GLY A 109 1.21 14.23 7.50
CA GLY A 109 1.54 13.01 6.79
C GLY A 109 2.87 12.41 7.25
N GLN A 110 3.87 13.23 7.56
CA GLN A 110 5.15 12.77 8.11
C GLN A 110 4.98 12.11 9.48
N LYS A 111 4.07 12.61 10.34
CA LYS A 111 3.79 12.03 11.66
C LYS A 111 3.16 10.64 11.55
N LEU A 112 2.38 10.37 10.50
CA LEU A 112 1.73 9.07 10.30
C LEU A 112 2.73 7.92 10.08
N PHE A 113 3.92 8.20 9.56
CA PHE A 113 4.95 7.18 9.29
C PHE A 113 6.09 7.18 10.31
N GLN A 114 5.99 7.96 11.40
CA GLN A 114 6.95 7.86 12.48
C GLN A 114 6.81 6.49 13.16
N PRO A 115 7.93 5.81 13.45
CA PRO A 115 7.87 4.60 14.25
C PRO A 115 7.23 4.96 15.57
N GLU A 116 6.22 4.18 15.99
CA GLU A 116 5.77 4.27 17.37
C GLU A 116 7.00 3.98 18.22
N ASN A 117 7.43 4.97 19.02
CA ASN A 117 8.29 4.68 20.14
C ASN A 117 7.45 3.76 21.02
N GLU A 118 7.57 2.46 20.80
CA GLU A 118 7.42 1.52 21.88
C GLU A 118 8.41 2.02 22.93
N THR A 119 7.91 2.78 23.91
CA THR A 119 8.39 2.64 25.26
C THR A 119 8.31 1.15 25.52
N VAL A 120 9.39 0.44 25.17
CA VAL A 120 9.84 -0.70 25.92
C VAL A 120 9.97 -0.10 27.31
N ALA A 121 8.87 -0.19 28.06
CA ALA A 121 8.85 0.18 29.45
C ALA A 121 10.11 -0.48 30.00
N SER A 122 10.98 0.33 30.59
CA SER A 122 12.23 -0.08 31.21
C SER A 122 12.00 -0.98 32.43
N ALA A 123 10.91 -1.75 32.43
CA ALA A 123 10.65 -2.95 33.20
C ALA A 123 11.56 -4.12 32.76
N LEU A 124 12.84 -3.82 32.54
CA LEU A 124 13.92 -4.78 32.77
C LEU A 124 15.02 -4.04 33.54
N ARG A 125 14.70 -3.74 34.81
CA ARG A 125 15.71 -3.47 35.84
C ARG A 125 16.53 -4.75 35.98
N TRP A 126 17.62 -4.84 35.22
CA TRP A 126 18.59 -5.92 35.37
C TRP A 126 19.19 -5.88 36.78
N PRO A 127 19.29 -7.02 37.49
CA PRO A 127 20.03 -7.07 38.75
C PRO A 127 21.52 -6.77 38.48
N SER A 128 22.16 -6.05 39.40
CA SER A 128 23.55 -5.54 39.27
C SER A 128 24.61 -6.64 39.05
N SER A 129 24.25 -7.91 39.14
CA SER A 129 25.12 -9.07 38.91
C SER A 129 25.39 -9.39 37.44
N LEU A 130 24.68 -8.76 36.49
CA LEU A 130 24.79 -9.08 35.05
C LEU A 130 25.43 -7.96 34.21
N GLN A 131 25.89 -6.86 34.83
CA GLN A 131 26.61 -5.77 34.14
C GLN A 131 28.01 -6.14 33.64
N PHE A 132 28.58 -7.29 34.04
CA PHE A 132 29.96 -7.65 33.73
C PHE A 132 30.17 -8.40 32.42
N ILE A 133 29.11 -8.82 31.71
CA ILE A 133 29.27 -9.73 30.55
C ILE A 133 29.24 -9.00 29.20
N TYR A 134 28.87 -7.72 29.14
CA TYR A 134 28.84 -6.97 27.87
C TYR A 134 29.65 -5.66 27.95
N SER A 135 30.91 -5.72 27.50
CA SER A 135 31.73 -4.53 27.20
C SER A 135 31.97 -4.45 25.68
N PRO A 136 31.51 -3.40 24.98
CA PRO A 136 31.54 -3.30 23.52
C PRO A 136 32.89 -2.78 23.01
N LYS A 137 34.00 -3.34 23.48
CA LYS A 137 35.34 -2.95 23.02
C LYS A 137 36.24 -4.16 22.82
N ARG A 138 36.12 -4.81 21.66
CA ARG A 138 37.25 -5.28 20.84
C ARG A 138 36.74 -5.84 19.51
N LEU A 139 36.84 -4.99 18.49
CA LEU A 139 37.08 -5.41 17.12
C LEU A 139 38.45 -6.10 17.10
N VAL A 140 38.51 -7.39 16.76
CA VAL A 140 39.74 -8.03 16.29
C VAL A 140 39.39 -8.82 15.04
N ILE A 141 40.00 -8.38 13.95
CA ILE A 141 40.11 -9.04 12.65
C ILE A 141 40.96 -10.30 12.83
N VAL A 142 40.42 -11.46 12.46
CA VAL A 142 41.11 -12.52 11.68
C VAL A 142 40.07 -13.21 10.81
#